data_AF-A0A8S1N6V8-F1
#
_entry.id   AF-A0A8S1N6V8-F1
#
_cell.length_a   1.000
_cell.length_b   1.000
_cell.length_c   1.000
_cell.angle_alpha   90.00
_cell.angle_beta   90.00
_cell.angle_gamma   90.00
#
_symmetry.space_group_name_H-M   'P 1'
#
loop_
_entity.id
_entity.type
_entity.pdbx_description
1 polymer ?
#
loop_
_entity_poly.entity_id
_entity_poly.type
_entity_poly.pdbx_seq_one_letter_code
_entity_poly.pdbx_strand_id
1 'polypeptide(L)'
;MQTYTVTINDYQTIDDKVYYQININCSEGHRKISKRYSDLKALNEKIIEKNSNFKLHLNLPQFPGRKIFGRTKNSVAGIKQRGKELQKYLEEIINIKQLQSFQSIKELLPHQQLYQESLQLTNSGEYDKEVCWLQMDELKRSFLERQEIKTPKNIKSKSKSTLNNAGYVQRYHFSIDDYAIQQDVVLYTITLTDTKKTTNYQFTSRYSDLRKYHKELKKENLKIELPVYPKRKIISQTNENPLFIQERLELLQKYLNDIFSIKELVQSEPLQYLITRIKLEGKPIRIGPVQQKQQVLSRSILYESQENIPQRKSSF
;
A
#
# COMPACT_ATOMS: atom_id res chain seq x y z
N MET A 1 18.93 -11.10 9.25
CA MET A 1 18.48 -10.70 7.90
C MET A 1 18.45 -11.96 7.04
N GLN A 2 17.28 -12.35 6.55
CA GLN A 2 17.13 -13.61 5.82
C GLN A 2 17.57 -13.45 4.37
N THR A 3 18.48 -14.32 3.94
CA THR A 3 18.99 -14.38 2.57
C THR A 3 18.45 -15.64 1.91
N TYR A 4 17.95 -15.51 0.70
CA TYR A 4 17.49 -16.64 -0.10
C TYR A 4 18.57 -17.04 -1.09
N THR A 5 18.79 -18.34 -1.23
CA THR A 5 19.63 -18.90 -2.30
C THR A 5 18.75 -19.59 -3.32
N VAL A 6 19.11 -19.45 -4.59
CA VAL A 6 18.39 -20.08 -5.70
C VAL A 6 19.27 -21.11 -6.37
N THR A 7 18.70 -22.28 -6.65
CA THR A 7 19.40 -23.36 -7.35
C THR A 7 18.52 -23.90 -8.46
N ILE A 8 19.04 -23.88 -9.69
CA ILE A 8 18.39 -24.45 -10.88
C ILE A 8 19.32 -25.52 -11.48
N ASN A 9 19.20 -26.75 -10.96
CA ASN A 9 20.06 -27.87 -11.36
C ASN A 9 19.44 -28.76 -12.42
N ASP A 10 18.12 -28.67 -12.60
CA ASP A 10 17.38 -29.64 -13.40
C ASP A 10 16.25 -28.98 -14.20
N TYR A 11 15.80 -29.67 -15.24
CA TYR A 11 14.69 -29.25 -16.08
C TYR A 11 13.90 -30.46 -16.59
N GLN A 12 12.63 -30.24 -16.88
CA GLN A 12 11.76 -31.22 -17.52
C GLN A 12 11.25 -30.67 -18.84
N THR A 13 11.06 -31.56 -19.82
CA THR A 13 10.42 -31.20 -21.09
C THR A 13 9.04 -31.83 -21.11
N ILE A 14 8.00 -31.00 -21.16
CA ILE A 14 6.60 -31.41 -21.21
C ILE A 14 5.98 -30.70 -22.42
N ASP A 15 5.39 -31.45 -23.35
CA ASP A 15 4.80 -30.90 -24.59
C ASP A 15 5.74 -29.95 -25.35
N ASP A 16 6.99 -30.36 -25.56
CA ASP A 16 8.02 -29.56 -26.26
C ASP A 16 8.33 -28.19 -25.60
N LYS A 17 8.00 -28.06 -24.30
CA LYS A 17 8.30 -26.88 -23.47
C LYS A 17 9.23 -27.27 -22.33
N VAL A 18 10.23 -26.43 -22.11
CA VAL A 18 11.21 -26.60 -21.03
C VAL A 18 10.72 -25.92 -19.75
N TYR A 19 10.64 -26.69 -18.68
CA TYR A 19 10.32 -26.27 -17.32
C TYR A 19 11.55 -26.42 -16.44
N TYR A 20 12.00 -25.31 -15.85
CA TYR A 20 13.13 -25.32 -14.92
C TYR A 20 12.65 -25.71 -13.53
N GLN A 21 13.38 -26.61 -12.88
CA GLN A 21 13.16 -26.99 -11.49
C GLN A 21 13.97 -26.04 -10.61
N ILE A 22 13.27 -25.13 -9.95
CA ILE A 22 13.86 -24.03 -9.18
C ILE A 22 13.69 -24.37 -7.70
N ASN A 23 14.80 -24.49 -6.99
CA ASN A 23 14.82 -24.64 -5.54
C ASN A 23 15.22 -23.30 -4.93
N ILE A 24 14.40 -22.80 -4.01
CA ILE A 24 14.65 -21.57 -3.27
C ILE A 24 14.81 -22.00 -1.82
N ASN A 25 15.96 -21.68 -1.24
CA ASN A 25 16.31 -22.08 0.12
C ASN A 25 16.58 -20.85 0.97
N CYS A 26 16.29 -20.96 2.26
CA CYS A 26 16.69 -20.02 3.29
C CYS A 26 17.03 -20.81 4.55
N SER A 27 17.50 -20.12 5.59
CA SER A 27 17.77 -20.73 6.90
C SER A 27 16.55 -21.44 7.51
N GLU A 28 15.34 -21.05 7.12
CA GLU A 28 14.09 -21.49 7.75
C GLU A 28 13.24 -22.42 6.88
N GLY A 29 13.69 -22.73 5.66
CA GLY A 29 12.92 -23.61 4.79
C GLY A 29 13.38 -23.63 3.36
N HIS A 30 12.72 -24.50 2.60
CA HIS A 30 12.95 -24.68 1.18
C HIS A 30 11.63 -24.68 0.44
N ARG A 31 11.66 -24.24 -0.82
CA ARG A 31 10.54 -24.36 -1.75
C ARG A 31 11.02 -24.74 -3.12
N LYS A 32 10.34 -25.74 -3.68
CA LYS A 32 10.57 -26.20 -5.04
C LYS A 32 9.41 -25.74 -5.91
N ILE A 33 9.73 -25.09 -7.02
CA ILE A 33 8.75 -24.68 -8.03
C ILE A 33 9.24 -25.10 -9.41
N SER A 34 8.28 -25.26 -10.33
CA SER A 34 8.56 -25.53 -11.73
C SER A 34 7.99 -24.41 -12.58
N LYS A 35 8.84 -23.74 -13.37
CA LYS A 35 8.46 -22.58 -14.20
C LYS A 35 9.17 -22.61 -15.55
N ARG A 36 8.48 -22.13 -16.58
CA ARG A 36 9.10 -21.88 -17.89
C ARG A 36 9.80 -20.54 -17.89
N TYR A 37 10.73 -20.37 -18.83
CA TYR A 37 11.32 -19.06 -19.13
C TYR A 37 10.27 -17.96 -19.37
N SER A 38 9.19 -18.27 -20.09
CA SER A 38 8.10 -17.32 -20.36
C SER A 38 7.37 -16.88 -19.09
N ASP A 39 7.22 -17.77 -18.12
CA ASP A 39 6.50 -17.47 -16.88
C ASP A 39 7.33 -16.52 -16.02
N LEU A 40 8.65 -16.74 -15.97
CA LEU A 40 9.60 -15.86 -15.30
C LEU A 40 9.75 -14.51 -16.02
N LYS A 41 9.62 -14.49 -17.35
CA LYS A 41 9.60 -13.23 -18.12
C LYS A 41 8.36 -12.40 -17.78
N ALA A 42 7.19 -13.03 -17.72
CA ALA A 42 5.95 -12.36 -17.33
C ALA A 42 6.01 -11.84 -15.89
N LEU A 43 6.64 -12.59 -14.98
CA LEU A 43 6.96 -12.10 -13.63
C LEU A 43 7.83 -10.84 -13.68
N ASN A 44 8.93 -10.86 -14.46
CA ASN A 44 9.80 -9.70 -14.61
C ASN A 44 9.05 -8.47 -15.15
N GLU A 45 8.22 -8.65 -16.17
CA GLU A 45 7.38 -7.57 -16.74
C GLU A 45 6.46 -6.96 -15.68
N LYS A 46 5.81 -7.79 -14.84
CA LYS A 46 5.01 -7.33 -13.70
C LYS A 46 5.83 -6.56 -12.66
N ILE A 47 7.05 -7.00 -12.35
CA ILE A 47 7.94 -6.30 -11.42
C ILE A 47 8.31 -4.92 -11.97
N ILE A 48 8.66 -4.83 -13.25
CA ILE A 48 8.98 -3.55 -13.92
C ILE A 48 7.76 -2.62 -13.90
N GLU A 49 6.58 -3.15 -14.25
CA GLU A 49 5.34 -2.39 -14.22
C GLU A 49 5.08 -1.84 -12.82
N LYS A 50 5.18 -2.66 -11.78
CA LYS A 50 4.99 -2.23 -10.39
C LYS A 50 6.04 -1.24 -9.94
N ASN A 51 7.32 -1.45 -10.25
CA ASN A 51 8.41 -0.52 -9.95
C ASN A 51 8.11 0.88 -10.54
N SER A 52 7.55 0.93 -11.75
CA SER A 52 7.12 2.15 -12.42
C SER A 52 5.84 2.76 -11.81
N ASN A 53 4.77 1.96 -11.68
CA ASN A 53 3.46 2.41 -11.18
C ASN A 53 3.57 2.98 -9.77
N PHE A 54 4.39 2.37 -8.93
CA PHE A 54 4.65 2.78 -7.56
C PHE A 54 5.85 3.71 -7.41
N LYS A 55 6.56 4.05 -8.50
CA LYS A 55 7.75 4.92 -8.49
C LYS A 55 8.77 4.52 -7.43
N LEU A 56 9.07 3.24 -7.33
CA LEU A 56 9.99 2.75 -6.30
C LEU A 56 11.46 3.07 -6.63
N HIS A 57 11.74 3.44 -7.89
CA HIS A 57 13.10 3.77 -8.37
C HIS A 57 14.12 2.67 -8.06
N LEU A 58 13.68 1.40 -8.06
CA LEU A 58 14.56 0.27 -7.79
C LEU A 58 15.46 0.01 -9.01
N ASN A 59 16.74 -0.24 -8.75
CA ASN A 59 17.68 -0.76 -9.72
C ASN A 59 17.43 -2.25 -9.91
N LEU A 60 16.63 -2.61 -10.92
CA LEU A 60 16.28 -4.00 -11.20
C LEU A 60 17.37 -4.68 -12.04
N PRO A 61 17.74 -5.93 -11.73
CA PRO A 61 18.68 -6.69 -12.55
C PRO A 61 18.10 -7.00 -13.92
N GLN A 62 18.97 -7.14 -14.91
CA GLN A 62 18.56 -7.41 -16.28
C GLN A 62 18.02 -8.83 -16.44
N PHE A 63 16.81 -8.96 -16.99
CA PHE A 63 16.27 -10.28 -17.31
C PHE A 63 17.03 -10.94 -18.48
N PRO A 64 17.37 -12.24 -18.40
CA PRO A 64 18.09 -12.93 -19.47
C PRO A 64 17.35 -12.86 -20.83
N GLY A 65 17.98 -12.29 -21.85
CA GLY A 65 17.38 -12.08 -23.18
C GLY A 65 17.14 -13.38 -23.96
N ARG A 66 16.29 -13.38 -25.00
CA ARG A 66 16.13 -14.53 -25.89
C ARG A 66 17.37 -14.66 -26.80
N LYS A 67 17.87 -15.87 -27.04
CA LYS A 67 18.91 -16.09 -28.06
C LYS A 67 18.32 -15.78 -29.43
N ILE A 68 19.07 -15.01 -30.22
CA ILE A 68 18.66 -14.53 -31.55
C ILE A 68 18.96 -15.59 -32.63
N PHE A 69 19.89 -16.51 -32.37
CA PHE A 69 20.21 -17.66 -33.23
C PHE A 69 20.24 -18.96 -32.44
N GLY A 70 19.59 -20.00 -33.00
CA GLY A 70 19.44 -21.32 -32.38
C GLY A 70 18.33 -21.37 -31.32
N ARG A 71 17.37 -22.28 -31.48
CA ARG A 71 16.32 -22.52 -30.48
C ARG A 71 16.97 -23.09 -29.21
N THR A 72 16.89 -22.37 -28.10
CA THR A 72 17.48 -22.77 -26.80
C THR A 72 17.00 -24.16 -26.34
N LYS A 73 15.80 -24.59 -26.77
CA LYS A 73 15.22 -25.90 -26.47
C LYS A 73 15.85 -27.08 -27.24
N ASN A 74 16.64 -26.80 -28.28
CA ASN A 74 17.21 -27.83 -29.15
C ASN A 74 18.60 -28.30 -28.69
N SER A 75 19.15 -27.75 -27.61
CA SER A 75 20.43 -28.21 -27.07
C SER A 75 20.41 -28.25 -25.54
N VAL A 76 20.81 -29.38 -24.97
CA VAL A 76 20.95 -29.57 -23.51
C VAL A 76 21.87 -28.49 -22.92
N ALA A 77 22.96 -28.17 -23.60
CA ALA A 77 23.89 -27.11 -23.19
C ALA A 77 23.21 -25.73 -23.13
N GLY A 78 22.38 -25.38 -24.12
CA GLY A 78 21.63 -24.14 -24.14
C GLY A 78 20.60 -24.05 -23.01
N ILE A 79 19.91 -25.14 -22.72
CA ILE A 79 18.95 -25.22 -21.61
C ILE A 79 19.67 -25.01 -20.28
N LYS A 80 20.78 -25.72 -20.03
CA LYS A 80 21.58 -25.59 -18.80
C LYS A 80 22.14 -24.17 -18.63
N GLN A 81 22.66 -23.57 -19.70
CA GLN A 81 23.17 -22.20 -19.66
C GLN A 81 22.06 -21.19 -19.29
N ARG A 82 20.88 -21.33 -19.90
CA ARG A 82 19.71 -20.52 -19.54
C ARG A 82 19.28 -20.73 -18.09
N GLY A 83 19.38 -21.95 -17.58
CA GLY A 83 19.16 -22.26 -16.16
C GLY A 83 20.08 -21.45 -15.25
N LYS A 84 21.38 -21.38 -15.55
CA LYS A 84 22.36 -20.56 -14.80
C LYS A 84 22.04 -19.06 -14.84
N GLU A 85 21.67 -18.55 -16.02
CA GLU A 85 21.28 -17.13 -16.18
C GLU A 85 20.02 -16.79 -15.37
N LEU A 86 19.01 -17.66 -15.41
CA LEU A 86 17.77 -17.50 -14.64
C LEU A 86 18.02 -17.63 -13.13
N GLN A 87 18.92 -18.53 -12.72
CA GLN A 87 19.30 -18.69 -11.32
C GLN A 87 19.87 -17.39 -10.77
N LYS A 88 20.87 -16.82 -11.44
CA LYS A 88 21.49 -15.55 -11.05
C LYS A 88 20.45 -14.43 -10.96
N TYR A 89 19.63 -14.27 -12.00
CA TYR A 89 18.58 -13.26 -12.02
C TYR A 89 17.59 -13.41 -10.85
N LEU A 90 17.12 -14.65 -10.60
CA LEU A 90 16.16 -14.90 -9.53
C LEU A 90 16.77 -14.65 -8.16
N GLU A 91 18.00 -15.09 -7.94
CA GLU A 91 18.72 -14.86 -6.69
C GLU A 91 18.89 -13.36 -6.40
N GLU A 92 19.21 -12.56 -7.41
CA GLU A 92 19.27 -11.10 -7.27
C GLU A 92 17.88 -10.51 -6.96
N ILE A 93 16.84 -10.87 -7.73
CA ILE A 93 15.48 -10.32 -7.57
C ILE A 93 14.87 -10.66 -6.22
N ILE A 94 14.92 -11.92 -5.78
CA ILE A 94 14.24 -12.34 -4.56
C ILE A 94 14.92 -11.78 -3.32
N ASN A 95 16.18 -11.37 -3.39
CA ASN A 95 16.90 -10.72 -2.30
C ASN A 95 16.75 -9.19 -2.30
N ILE A 96 16.06 -8.59 -3.27
CA ILE A 96 15.63 -7.19 -3.17
C ILE A 96 14.46 -7.12 -2.19
N LYS A 97 14.75 -6.66 -0.97
CA LYS A 97 13.79 -6.59 0.15
C LYS A 97 12.45 -5.95 -0.24
N GLN A 98 12.49 -4.87 -1.00
CA GLN A 98 11.29 -4.14 -1.42
C GLN A 98 10.36 -5.01 -2.28
N LEU A 99 10.93 -5.90 -3.11
CA LEU A 99 10.18 -6.77 -4.01
C LEU A 99 9.59 -8.00 -3.32
N GLN A 100 10.17 -8.45 -2.20
CA GLN A 100 9.64 -9.58 -1.41
C GLN A 100 8.22 -9.31 -0.90
N SER A 101 7.80 -8.05 -0.85
CA SER A 101 6.42 -7.66 -0.51
C SER A 101 5.41 -7.98 -1.62
N PHE A 102 5.84 -8.07 -2.89
CA PHE A 102 4.96 -8.31 -4.02
C PHE A 102 4.45 -9.75 -4.00
N GLN A 103 3.14 -9.91 -4.14
CA GLN A 103 2.49 -11.24 -4.15
C GLN A 103 3.18 -12.22 -5.12
N SER A 104 3.58 -11.73 -6.30
CA SER A 104 4.26 -12.52 -7.32
C SER A 104 5.66 -13.01 -6.93
N ILE A 105 6.34 -12.33 -5.98
CA ILE A 105 7.61 -12.78 -5.40
C ILE A 105 7.36 -13.68 -4.19
N LYS A 106 6.40 -13.36 -3.33
CA LYS A 106 6.01 -14.19 -2.17
C LYS A 106 5.65 -15.62 -2.59
N GLU A 107 4.97 -15.77 -3.71
CA GLU A 107 4.65 -17.08 -4.29
C GLU A 107 5.87 -17.93 -4.67
N LEU A 108 7.07 -17.35 -4.73
CA LEU A 108 8.32 -18.06 -4.96
C LEU A 108 9.02 -18.46 -3.67
N LEU A 109 8.84 -17.71 -2.58
CA LEU A 109 9.61 -17.89 -1.35
C LEU A 109 9.15 -19.14 -0.56
N PRO A 110 10.05 -19.81 0.18
CA PRO A 110 9.71 -20.80 1.19
C PRO A 110 8.56 -20.34 2.07
N HIS A 111 7.64 -21.26 2.40
CA HIS A 111 6.60 -20.98 3.38
C HIS A 111 7.28 -20.81 4.75
N GLN A 112 7.67 -19.57 5.04
CA GLN A 112 8.25 -19.21 6.31
C GLN A 112 7.17 -19.29 7.38
N GLN A 113 7.49 -19.88 8.54
CA GLN A 113 6.70 -19.71 9.74
C GLN A 113 6.79 -18.24 10.15
N LEU A 114 5.89 -17.43 9.59
CA LEU A 114 5.64 -15.99 9.81
C LEU A 114 5.44 -15.58 11.29
N TYR A 115 5.61 -16.51 12.24
CA TYR A 115 5.32 -16.39 13.67
C TYR A 115 6.57 -16.10 14.53
N GLN A 116 7.76 -16.54 14.12
CA GLN A 116 8.98 -16.36 14.93
C GLN A 116 9.59 -14.97 14.74
N GLU A 117 9.52 -14.42 13.52
CA GLU A 117 10.00 -13.07 13.23
C GLU A 117 9.10 -11.99 13.86
N SER A 118 7.80 -12.23 14.05
CA SER A 118 6.90 -11.25 14.66
C SER A 118 7.15 -11.01 16.16
N LEU A 119 7.53 -12.04 16.90
CA LEU A 119 7.84 -11.96 18.34
C LEU A 119 9.07 -11.12 18.67
N GLN A 120 10.06 -11.06 17.77
CA GLN A 120 11.26 -10.23 17.97
C GLN A 120 10.98 -8.75 17.66
N LEU A 121 10.03 -8.47 16.76
CA LEU A 121 9.72 -7.14 16.24
C LEU A 121 8.71 -6.35 17.08
N THR A 122 7.95 -6.99 17.95
CA THR A 122 7.07 -6.32 18.94
C THR A 122 7.83 -5.70 20.11
N ASN A 123 9.10 -6.07 20.31
CA ASN A 123 9.90 -5.64 21.46
C ASN A 123 10.82 -4.45 21.15
N SER A 124 11.08 -4.13 19.88
CA SER A 124 11.88 -2.95 19.50
C SER A 124 10.96 -1.77 19.21
N GLY A 125 10.91 -0.78 20.10
CA GLY A 125 10.10 0.44 19.98
C GLY A 125 10.51 1.42 18.86
N GLU A 126 11.36 0.99 17.91
CA GLU A 126 11.84 1.79 16.78
C GLU A 126 11.39 1.19 15.45
N TYR A 127 10.82 2.03 14.59
CA TYR A 127 10.36 1.67 13.25
C TYR A 127 11.54 1.71 12.28
N ASP A 128 12.09 0.54 11.95
CA ASP A 128 13.02 0.39 10.83
C ASP A 128 12.26 0.14 9.51
N LYS A 129 12.70 0.81 8.44
CA LYS A 129 12.08 0.81 7.09
C LYS A 129 12.05 -0.57 6.45
N GLU A 130 12.84 -1.51 6.95
CA GLU A 130 12.94 -2.89 6.44
C GLU A 130 11.90 -3.86 7.05
N VAL A 131 11.25 -3.48 8.16
CA VAL A 131 10.39 -4.34 9.00
C VAL A 131 8.89 -4.27 8.61
N CYS A 132 8.56 -3.43 7.63
CA CYS A 132 7.22 -2.90 7.40
C CYS A 132 6.14 -3.91 6.93
N TRP A 133 6.51 -5.02 6.28
CA TRP A 133 5.53 -5.91 5.62
C TRP A 133 5.22 -7.23 6.35
N LEU A 134 6.12 -7.75 7.20
CA LEU A 134 5.84 -8.92 8.08
C LEU A 134 4.76 -8.57 9.11
N GLN A 135 4.82 -7.36 9.67
CA GLN A 135 3.80 -6.81 10.56
C GLN A 135 2.43 -6.62 9.87
N MET A 136 2.42 -6.37 8.55
CA MET A 136 1.18 -6.28 7.76
C MET A 136 0.54 -7.64 7.51
N ASP A 137 1.35 -8.70 7.32
CA ASP A 137 0.87 -10.06 7.12
C ASP A 137 0.27 -10.66 8.41
N GLU A 138 0.90 -10.39 9.55
CA GLU A 138 0.40 -10.77 10.87
C GLU A 138 -0.91 -10.06 11.23
N LEU A 139 -1.02 -8.76 10.94
CA LEU A 139 -2.27 -8.00 11.09
C LEU A 139 -3.39 -8.55 10.21
N LYS A 140 -3.06 -9.02 8.99
CA LYS A 140 -4.01 -9.63 8.06
C LYS A 140 -4.44 -11.02 8.54
N ARG A 141 -3.51 -11.87 9.00
CA ARG A 141 -3.79 -13.23 9.48
C ARG A 141 -4.55 -13.24 10.81
N SER A 142 -4.12 -12.45 11.79
CA SER A 142 -4.80 -12.29 13.08
C SER A 142 -6.22 -11.71 12.95
N PHE A 143 -6.48 -10.95 11.89
CA PHE A 143 -7.83 -10.48 11.56
C PHE A 143 -8.70 -11.60 10.98
N LEU A 144 -8.16 -12.47 10.13
CA LEU A 144 -8.87 -13.58 9.50
C LEU A 144 -9.18 -14.73 10.49
N GLU A 145 -8.23 -15.10 11.35
CA GLU A 145 -8.44 -16.12 12.40
C GLU A 145 -9.52 -15.71 13.40
N ARG A 146 -9.64 -14.42 13.70
CA ARG A 146 -10.72 -13.88 14.54
C ARG A 146 -12.11 -13.93 13.89
N GLN A 147 -12.19 -14.14 12.57
CA GLN A 147 -13.46 -14.32 11.84
C GLN A 147 -13.85 -15.79 11.70
N GLU A 148 -12.89 -16.71 11.59
CA GLU A 148 -13.16 -18.15 11.52
C GLU A 148 -13.67 -18.74 12.85
N ILE A 149 -13.30 -18.16 14.00
CA ILE A 149 -13.81 -18.60 15.31
C ILE A 149 -15.31 -18.26 15.51
N LYS A 150 -15.92 -17.41 14.66
CA LYS A 150 -17.30 -16.90 14.87
C LYS A 150 -18.36 -17.39 13.90
N THR A 151 -18.08 -18.30 12.96
CA THR A 151 -19.14 -18.79 12.06
C THR A 151 -19.13 -20.31 11.91
N PRO A 152 -20.20 -21.00 12.33
CA PRO A 152 -20.42 -22.38 11.97
C PRO A 152 -20.73 -22.47 10.48
N LYS A 153 -20.10 -23.45 9.81
CA LYS A 153 -20.30 -23.74 8.39
C LYS A 153 -21.76 -24.12 8.14
N ASN A 154 -22.44 -23.42 7.24
CA ASN A 154 -23.40 -24.09 6.38
C ASN A 154 -23.45 -23.50 4.97
N ILE A 155 -23.39 -24.42 4.01
CA ILE A 155 -23.39 -24.19 2.58
C ILE A 155 -24.84 -24.06 2.14
N LYS A 156 -25.20 -22.98 1.43
CA LYS A 156 -25.98 -23.03 0.19
C LYS A 156 -26.13 -21.64 -0.45
N SER A 157 -26.19 -21.73 -1.77
CA SER A 157 -26.06 -20.70 -2.79
C SER A 157 -27.18 -19.66 -2.88
N LYS A 158 -26.85 -18.56 -3.57
CA LYS A 158 -27.69 -17.52 -4.20
C LYS A 158 -28.24 -16.44 -3.27
N SER A 159 -27.71 -15.23 -3.41
CA SER A 159 -28.49 -14.03 -3.79
C SER A 159 -27.62 -12.77 -3.78
N LYS A 160 -28.07 -11.79 -4.55
CA LYS A 160 -27.51 -10.45 -4.76
C LYS A 160 -26.92 -9.86 -3.47
N SER A 161 -25.62 -9.54 -3.44
CA SER A 161 -25.03 -8.82 -2.31
C SER A 161 -25.37 -7.33 -2.44
N THR A 162 -26.47 -6.95 -1.81
CA THR A 162 -26.63 -5.65 -1.17
C THR A 162 -25.40 -5.40 -0.30
N LEU A 163 -24.93 -4.15 -0.25
CA LEU A 163 -23.80 -3.63 0.50
C LEU A 163 -23.81 -4.12 1.97
N ASN A 164 -23.30 -5.32 2.26
CA ASN A 164 -23.24 -5.88 3.60
C ASN A 164 -21.98 -5.36 4.30
N ASN A 165 -22.04 -4.11 4.76
CA ASN A 165 -21.10 -3.53 5.72
C ASN A 165 -21.34 -4.02 7.17
N ALA A 166 -22.20 -5.02 7.37
CA ALA A 166 -22.55 -5.53 8.70
C ALA A 166 -21.30 -6.04 9.44
N GLY A 167 -20.82 -5.24 10.39
CA GLY A 167 -19.71 -5.58 11.30
C GLY A 167 -18.32 -5.07 10.90
N TYR A 168 -18.15 -4.40 9.76
CA TYR A 168 -16.87 -3.74 9.43
C TYR A 168 -16.83 -2.34 10.05
N VAL A 169 -15.90 -2.13 10.98
CA VAL A 169 -15.58 -0.79 11.51
C VAL A 169 -14.39 -0.25 10.73
N GLN A 170 -14.60 0.90 10.08
CA GLN A 170 -13.56 1.60 9.34
C GLN A 170 -12.36 1.90 10.25
N ARG A 171 -11.17 1.51 9.81
CA ARG A 171 -9.92 1.70 10.57
C ARG A 171 -9.24 3.03 10.27
N TYR A 172 -9.27 3.41 8.99
CA TYR A 172 -8.48 4.51 8.47
C TYR A 172 -9.41 5.65 8.10
N HIS A 173 -9.22 6.80 8.75
CA HIS A 173 -9.95 8.03 8.47
C HIS A 173 -9.01 9.09 7.94
N PHE A 174 -9.48 9.87 6.98
CA PHE A 174 -8.71 10.93 6.35
C PHE A 174 -9.37 12.27 6.66
N SER A 175 -8.59 13.25 7.12
CA SER A 175 -8.94 14.66 7.06
C SER A 175 -8.00 15.38 6.11
N ILE A 176 -8.50 16.41 5.44
CA ILE A 176 -7.70 17.31 4.63
C ILE A 176 -7.93 18.69 5.19
N ASP A 177 -6.92 19.21 5.89
CA ASP A 177 -7.09 20.36 6.76
C ASP A 177 -6.65 21.67 6.09
N ASP A 178 -5.80 21.56 5.06
CA ASP A 178 -5.18 22.72 4.41
C ASP A 178 -4.71 22.38 2.98
N TYR A 179 -4.35 23.40 2.21
CA TYR A 179 -3.67 23.28 0.92
C TYR A 179 -2.61 24.37 0.72
N ALA A 180 -1.58 24.03 -0.05
CA ALA A 180 -0.57 24.98 -0.51
C ALA A 180 -0.48 24.96 -2.03
N ILE A 181 -0.24 26.12 -2.63
CA ILE A 181 0.06 26.24 -4.07
C ILE A 181 1.58 26.35 -4.21
N GLN A 182 2.19 25.37 -4.86
CA GLN A 182 3.63 25.32 -5.12
C GLN A 182 3.87 25.07 -6.60
N GLN A 183 4.61 25.96 -7.28
CA GLN A 183 4.94 25.82 -8.70
C GLN A 183 3.69 25.50 -9.54
N ASP A 184 2.61 26.25 -9.33
CA ASP A 184 1.33 26.08 -10.02
C ASP A 184 0.54 24.81 -9.70
N VAL A 185 1.01 24.02 -8.74
CA VAL A 185 0.39 22.78 -8.29
C VAL A 185 -0.25 22.96 -6.92
N VAL A 186 -1.51 22.55 -6.81
CA VAL A 186 -2.20 22.46 -5.52
C VAL A 186 -1.81 21.16 -4.81
N LEU A 187 -1.20 21.32 -3.63
CA LEU A 187 -0.85 20.25 -2.70
C LEU A 187 -1.79 20.31 -1.50
N TYR A 188 -2.46 19.19 -1.21
CA TYR A 188 -3.33 19.05 -0.06
C TYR A 188 -2.54 18.50 1.12
N THR A 189 -2.72 19.08 2.30
CA THR A 189 -2.21 18.56 3.57
C THR A 189 -3.24 17.60 4.15
N ILE A 190 -2.89 16.32 4.20
CA ILE A 190 -3.80 15.22 4.52
C ILE A 190 -3.34 14.53 5.78
N THR A 191 -4.25 14.34 6.73
CA THR A 191 -4.01 13.60 7.97
C THR A 191 -4.72 12.25 7.90
N LEU A 192 -3.94 11.16 8.02
CA LEU A 192 -4.43 9.80 8.21
C LEU A 192 -4.51 9.49 9.70
N THR A 193 -5.70 9.18 10.17
CA THR A 193 -5.97 8.64 11.51
C THR A 193 -6.17 7.13 11.44
N ASP A 194 -5.38 6.37 12.19
CA ASP A 194 -5.53 4.92 12.37
C ASP A 194 -6.18 4.66 13.73
N THR A 195 -7.45 4.29 13.76
CA THR A 195 -8.24 4.16 15.02
C THR A 195 -7.71 3.09 15.97
N LYS A 196 -6.79 2.23 15.53
CA LYS A 196 -6.13 1.22 16.36
C LYS A 196 -4.79 1.69 16.95
N LYS A 197 -4.29 2.86 16.57
CA LYS A 197 -2.99 3.39 16.96
C LYS A 197 -3.16 4.80 17.52
N THR A 198 -2.23 5.21 18.38
CA THR A 198 -2.19 6.57 18.97
C THR A 198 -1.45 7.57 18.08
N THR A 199 -0.98 7.13 16.91
CA THR A 199 -0.18 7.94 15.99
C THR A 199 -0.97 8.17 14.71
N ASN A 200 -1.17 9.45 14.39
CA ASN A 200 -1.68 9.91 13.12
C ASN A 200 -0.51 10.24 12.19
N TYR A 201 -0.76 10.31 10.90
CA TYR A 201 0.28 10.59 9.90
C TYR A 201 -0.18 11.72 9.00
N GLN A 202 0.61 12.78 8.91
CA GLN A 202 0.36 13.88 8.00
C GLN A 202 1.27 13.78 6.78
N PHE A 203 0.71 13.93 5.59
CA PHE A 203 1.45 13.91 4.34
C PHE A 203 0.84 14.92 3.37
N THR A 204 1.60 15.30 2.34
CA THR A 204 1.09 16.15 1.27
C THR A 204 0.87 15.33 0.00
N SER A 205 -0.20 15.64 -0.72
CA SER A 205 -0.46 15.00 -2.01
C SER A 205 -1.25 15.92 -2.93
N ARG A 206 -0.99 15.84 -4.23
CA ARG A 206 -1.82 16.49 -5.24
C ARG A 206 -2.97 15.58 -5.66
N TYR A 207 -4.03 16.18 -6.18
CA TYR A 207 -5.17 15.49 -6.78
C TYR A 207 -4.74 14.37 -7.76
N SER A 208 -3.76 14.64 -8.64
CA SER A 208 -3.35 13.66 -9.66
C SER A 208 -2.63 12.44 -9.09
N ASP A 209 -2.00 12.53 -7.92
CA ASP A 209 -1.35 11.40 -7.28
C ASP A 209 -2.38 10.51 -6.59
N LEU A 210 -3.37 11.10 -5.90
CA LEU A 210 -4.50 10.35 -5.34
C LEU A 210 -5.32 9.64 -6.44
N ARG A 211 -5.48 10.28 -7.61
CA ARG A 211 -6.21 9.70 -8.76
C ARG A 211 -5.56 8.43 -9.30
N LYS A 212 -4.25 8.23 -9.10
CA LYS A 212 -3.57 7.00 -9.56
C LYS A 212 -4.11 5.77 -8.85
N TYR A 213 -4.33 5.85 -7.55
CA TYR A 213 -4.93 4.75 -6.78
C TYR A 213 -6.32 4.37 -7.28
N HIS A 214 -7.14 5.36 -7.61
CA HIS A 214 -8.45 5.10 -8.23
C HIS A 214 -8.32 4.35 -9.57
N LYS A 215 -7.33 4.70 -10.39
CA LYS A 215 -7.07 4.00 -11.66
C LYS A 215 -6.59 2.57 -11.44
N GLU A 216 -5.70 2.34 -10.48
CA GLU A 216 -5.22 0.99 -10.14
C GLU A 216 -6.35 0.12 -9.57
N LEU A 217 -7.19 0.68 -8.70
CA LEU A 217 -8.40 -0.02 -8.21
C LEU A 217 -9.34 -0.45 -9.34
N LYS A 218 -9.49 0.36 -10.39
CA LYS A 218 -10.27 -0.01 -11.58
C LYS A 218 -9.67 -1.17 -12.36
N LYS A 219 -8.34 -1.35 -12.33
CA LYS A 219 -7.65 -2.44 -13.02
C LYS A 219 -7.74 -3.77 -12.28
N GLU A 220 -7.91 -3.76 -10.96
CA GLU A 220 -7.98 -4.98 -10.14
C GLU A 220 -9.23 -5.84 -10.43
N ASN A 221 -10.17 -5.36 -11.26
CA ASN A 221 -11.38 -6.07 -11.67
C ASN A 221 -12.16 -6.66 -10.48
N LEU A 222 -12.18 -5.92 -9.37
CA LEU A 222 -12.96 -6.24 -8.19
C LEU A 222 -14.44 -6.20 -8.57
N LYS A 223 -15.24 -7.18 -8.12
CA LYS A 223 -16.69 -7.24 -8.35
C LYS A 223 -17.46 -6.23 -7.47
N ILE A 224 -16.92 -5.03 -7.31
CA ILE A 224 -17.39 -4.01 -6.39
C ILE A 224 -17.39 -2.68 -7.12
N GLU A 225 -18.47 -1.93 -6.94
CA GLU A 225 -18.58 -0.59 -7.49
C GLU A 225 -17.69 0.38 -6.73
N LEU A 226 -16.81 1.07 -7.45
CA LEU A 226 -15.91 2.05 -6.85
C LEU A 226 -16.65 3.38 -6.65
N PRO A 227 -16.51 4.02 -5.47
CA PRO A 227 -16.92 5.40 -5.27
C PRO A 227 -16.42 6.32 -6.39
N VAL A 228 -17.24 7.31 -6.76
CA VAL A 228 -16.93 8.22 -7.87
C VAL A 228 -15.76 9.11 -7.48
N TYR A 229 -14.69 9.08 -8.29
CA TYR A 229 -13.57 9.98 -8.09
C TYR A 229 -13.94 11.41 -8.48
N PRO A 230 -13.57 12.45 -7.68
CA PRO A 230 -13.91 13.84 -7.99
C PRO A 230 -13.42 14.23 -9.39
N LYS A 231 -14.28 14.87 -10.20
CA LYS A 231 -13.96 15.17 -11.60
C LYS A 231 -12.91 16.29 -11.71
N ARG A 232 -12.12 16.25 -12.80
CA ARG A 232 -11.32 17.42 -13.22
C ARG A 232 -12.25 18.44 -13.85
N LYS A 233 -12.06 19.74 -13.58
CA LYS A 233 -12.64 20.79 -14.41
C LYS A 233 -11.88 20.87 -15.73
N ILE A 234 -12.60 21.18 -16.80
CA ILE A 234 -12.10 21.27 -18.18
C ILE A 234 -11.87 22.75 -18.59
N ILE A 235 -12.42 23.73 -17.84
CA ILE A 235 -12.58 25.14 -18.31
C ILE A 235 -11.90 26.19 -17.39
N SER A 236 -11.06 25.81 -16.42
CA SER A 236 -10.24 26.80 -15.69
C SER A 236 -9.00 26.15 -15.07
N GLN A 237 -7.93 26.93 -14.85
CA GLN A 237 -6.82 26.43 -14.04
C GLN A 237 -7.30 26.29 -12.58
N THR A 238 -6.91 25.20 -11.90
CA THR A 238 -7.45 24.85 -10.57
C THR A 238 -6.91 25.74 -9.45
N ASN A 239 -5.63 26.09 -9.54
CA ASN A 239 -4.86 27.03 -8.73
C ASN A 239 -5.45 28.45 -8.65
N GLU A 240 -6.24 28.89 -9.64
CA GLU A 240 -6.72 30.28 -9.74
C GLU A 240 -7.92 30.58 -8.84
N ASN A 241 -8.69 29.57 -8.42
CA ASN A 241 -9.93 29.77 -7.65
C ASN A 241 -9.90 29.03 -6.30
N PRO A 242 -9.69 29.74 -5.17
CA PRO A 242 -9.68 29.16 -3.83
C PRO A 242 -10.95 28.37 -3.46
N LEU A 243 -12.14 28.83 -3.88
CA LEU A 243 -13.41 28.14 -3.61
C LEU A 243 -13.43 26.75 -4.27
N PHE A 244 -12.86 26.65 -5.46
CA PHE A 244 -12.77 25.38 -6.17
C PHE A 244 -11.75 24.43 -5.56
N ILE A 245 -10.65 24.96 -5.03
CA ILE A 245 -9.67 24.16 -4.29
C ILE A 245 -10.33 23.57 -3.03
N GLN A 246 -11.13 24.39 -2.32
CA GLN A 246 -11.88 23.98 -1.14
C GLN A 246 -12.94 22.92 -1.44
N GLU A 247 -13.77 23.12 -2.48
CA GLU A 247 -14.75 22.12 -2.91
C GLU A 247 -14.07 20.78 -3.26
N ARG A 248 -12.95 20.84 -3.99
CA ARG A 248 -12.19 19.64 -4.34
C ARG A 248 -11.58 18.95 -3.12
N LEU A 249 -11.13 19.72 -2.13
CA LEU A 249 -10.62 19.21 -0.87
C LEU A 249 -11.69 18.36 -0.16
N GLU A 250 -12.90 18.90 -0.01
CA GLU A 250 -14.01 18.19 0.63
C GLU A 250 -14.40 16.91 -0.13
N LEU A 251 -14.46 17.00 -1.46
CA LEU A 251 -14.75 15.84 -2.31
C LEU A 251 -13.66 14.76 -2.24
N LEU A 252 -12.38 15.15 -2.17
CA LEU A 252 -11.27 14.20 -2.00
C LEU A 252 -11.30 13.55 -0.63
N GLN A 253 -11.56 14.32 0.43
CA GLN A 253 -11.71 13.79 1.78
C GLN A 253 -12.84 12.77 1.84
N LYS A 254 -14.01 13.11 1.29
CA LYS A 254 -15.14 12.20 1.20
C LYS A 254 -14.77 10.94 0.42
N TYR A 255 -14.19 11.08 -0.76
CA TYR A 255 -13.78 9.95 -1.58
C TYR A 255 -12.81 9.00 -0.86
N LEU A 256 -11.80 9.53 -0.17
CA LEU A 256 -10.85 8.72 0.60
C LEU A 256 -11.57 7.96 1.72
N ASN A 257 -12.43 8.63 2.48
CA ASN A 257 -13.18 7.95 3.53
C ASN A 257 -14.15 6.90 2.96
N ASP A 258 -14.80 7.18 1.82
CA ASP A 258 -15.71 6.24 1.16
C ASP A 258 -14.98 4.96 0.72
N ILE A 259 -13.83 5.04 0.04
CA ILE A 259 -13.10 3.84 -0.40
C ILE A 259 -12.50 3.06 0.77
N PHE A 260 -12.15 3.73 1.87
CA PHE A 260 -11.63 3.08 3.07
C PHE A 260 -12.73 2.57 4.02
N SER A 261 -14.00 2.87 3.73
CA SER A 261 -15.16 2.28 4.39
C SER A 261 -15.55 0.90 3.81
N ILE A 262 -15.02 0.53 2.63
CA ILE A 262 -15.34 -0.71 1.94
C ILE A 262 -14.26 -1.76 2.21
N LYS A 263 -14.62 -2.83 2.92
CA LYS A 263 -13.68 -3.87 3.43
C LYS A 263 -12.77 -4.43 2.33
N GLU A 264 -13.34 -4.81 1.20
CA GLU A 264 -12.63 -5.46 0.10
C GLU A 264 -11.69 -4.49 -0.63
N LEU A 265 -12.08 -3.21 -0.75
CA LEU A 265 -11.19 -2.19 -1.33
C LEU A 265 -10.01 -1.94 -0.41
N VAL A 266 -10.23 -1.85 0.90
CA VAL A 266 -9.13 -1.69 1.87
C VAL A 266 -8.14 -2.84 1.75
N GLN A 267 -8.59 -4.07 1.47
CA GLN A 267 -7.74 -5.24 1.32
C GLN A 267 -6.98 -5.32 -0.01
N SER A 268 -7.33 -4.49 -0.99
CA SER A 268 -6.67 -4.45 -2.31
C SER A 268 -5.23 -3.94 -2.21
N GLU A 269 -4.39 -4.37 -3.16
CA GLU A 269 -2.99 -3.97 -3.22
C GLU A 269 -2.80 -2.44 -3.30
N PRO A 270 -3.57 -1.68 -4.12
CA PRO A 270 -3.40 -0.23 -4.24
C PRO A 270 -3.64 0.54 -2.93
N LEU A 271 -4.66 0.16 -2.14
CA LEU A 271 -4.97 0.86 -0.89
C LEU A 271 -4.06 0.45 0.26
N GLN A 272 -3.66 -0.82 0.31
CA GLN A 272 -2.63 -1.25 1.25
C GLN A 272 -1.33 -0.48 0.99
N TYR A 273 -0.91 -0.35 -0.27
CA TYR A 273 0.26 0.44 -0.64
C TYR A 273 0.11 1.92 -0.26
N LEU A 274 -1.06 2.54 -0.50
CA LEU A 274 -1.31 3.93 -0.11
C LEU A 274 -1.10 4.15 1.40
N ILE A 275 -1.71 3.32 2.25
CA ILE A 275 -1.55 3.42 3.71
C ILE A 275 -0.10 3.23 4.11
N THR A 276 0.59 2.24 3.55
CA THR A 276 1.99 1.98 3.86
C THR A 276 2.87 3.17 3.50
N ARG A 277 2.70 3.72 2.29
CA ARG A 277 3.46 4.89 1.86
C ARG A 277 3.22 6.08 2.80
N ILE A 278 1.97 6.34 3.18
CA ILE A 278 1.64 7.42 4.13
C ILE A 278 2.34 7.22 5.47
N LYS A 279 2.36 5.99 6.00
CA LYS A 279 3.00 5.70 7.30
C LYS A 279 4.52 5.81 7.25
N LEU A 280 5.14 5.52 6.10
CA LEU A 280 6.59 5.57 5.91
C LEU A 280 7.10 7.00 5.63
N GLU A 281 6.40 7.74 4.80
CA GLU A 281 6.83 9.06 4.30
C GLU A 281 6.15 10.21 5.04
N GLY A 282 4.99 9.95 5.65
CA GLY A 282 4.22 10.95 6.38
C GLY A 282 4.88 11.30 7.71
N LYS A 283 4.72 12.56 8.10
CA LYS A 283 5.14 13.07 9.40
C LYS A 283 4.23 12.49 10.49
N PRO A 284 4.76 11.74 11.47
CA PRO A 284 3.96 11.21 12.57
C PRO A 284 3.49 12.35 13.48
N ILE A 285 2.23 12.33 13.85
CA ILE A 285 1.60 13.20 14.83
C ILE A 285 1.21 12.31 16.01
N ARG A 286 1.90 12.47 17.14
CA ARG A 286 1.55 11.79 18.39
C ARG A 286 0.38 12.52 19.02
N ILE A 287 -0.77 11.87 19.12
CA ILE A 287 -1.88 12.39 19.92
C ILE A 287 -1.52 12.03 21.36
N GLY A 288 -1.25 13.03 22.21
CA GLY A 288 -1.16 12.82 23.65
C GLY A 288 -2.47 12.19 24.19
N PRO A 289 -2.49 11.62 25.41
CA PRO A 289 -3.73 11.10 25.97
C PRO A 289 -4.82 12.17 25.88
N VAL A 290 -5.91 11.83 25.21
CA VAL A 290 -7.09 12.69 25.05
C VAL A 290 -7.60 12.98 26.46
N GLN A 291 -7.30 14.17 26.99
CA GLN A 291 -8.09 14.72 28.08
C GLN A 291 -9.49 14.88 27.51
N GLN A 292 -10.39 14.01 27.95
CA GLN A 292 -11.82 14.17 27.80
C GLN A 292 -12.18 15.54 28.38
N LYS A 293 -12.28 16.58 27.53
CA LYS A 293 -12.88 17.83 27.94
C LYS A 293 -14.37 17.58 28.07
N GLN A 294 -14.76 17.35 29.32
CA GLN A 294 -16.11 17.40 29.84
C GLN A 294 -16.84 18.63 29.29
N GLN A 295 -18.10 18.41 28.88
CA GLN A 295 -19.12 19.45 28.88
C GLN A 295 -19.26 20.01 30.30
N VAL A 296 -19.06 21.31 30.49
CA VAL A 296 -19.76 22.24 31.41
C VAL A 296 -19.45 23.65 30.87
N LEU A 297 -20.34 24.29 30.11
CA LEU A 297 -21.44 25.19 30.52
C LEU A 297 -21.06 26.67 30.38
N SER A 298 -21.80 27.34 29.47
CA SER A 298 -22.25 28.73 29.50
C SER A 298 -21.33 29.84 30.04
N ARG A 299 -20.95 30.75 29.15
CA ARG A 299 -21.27 32.18 29.36
C ARG A 299 -21.24 32.95 28.03
N SER A 300 -22.44 33.35 27.64
CA SER A 300 -22.76 34.47 26.77
C SER A 300 -21.83 35.67 26.95
N ILE A 301 -21.23 36.15 25.87
CA ILE A 301 -20.74 37.52 25.78
C ILE A 301 -21.70 38.26 24.86
N LEU A 302 -22.63 38.95 25.50
CA LEU A 302 -23.37 40.07 24.94
C LEU A 302 -22.39 41.23 24.67
N TYR A 303 -22.64 41.92 23.57
CA TYR A 303 -22.14 43.26 23.28
C TYR A 303 -22.40 44.20 24.46
N GLU A 304 -21.37 44.95 24.87
CA GLU A 304 -21.55 46.37 25.19
C GLU A 304 -20.24 47.14 25.05
N SER A 305 -20.27 48.05 24.10
CA SER A 305 -19.39 49.19 23.89
C SER A 305 -19.55 50.22 25.02
N GLN A 306 -18.46 50.83 25.50
CA GLN A 306 -18.31 52.29 25.59
C GLN A 306 -16.93 52.72 26.15
N GLU A 307 -16.32 53.60 25.35
CA GLU A 307 -15.62 54.85 25.73
C GLU A 307 -14.57 54.84 26.85
N ASN A 308 -13.32 55.10 26.45
CA ASN A 308 -12.34 55.77 27.30
C ASN A 308 -11.85 57.04 26.59
N ILE A 309 -12.33 58.19 27.06
CA ILE A 309 -11.79 59.53 26.77
C ILE A 309 -10.68 59.81 27.80
N PRO A 310 -9.52 60.36 27.40
CA PRO A 310 -8.45 60.71 28.32
C PRO A 310 -8.68 62.09 28.93
N GLN A 311 -8.46 62.23 30.24
CA GLN A 311 -8.23 63.54 30.86
C GLN A 311 -6.85 63.62 31.50
N ARG A 312 -6.15 64.67 31.09
CA ARG A 312 -4.83 65.15 31.50
C ARG A 312 -5.04 66.34 32.43
N LYS A 313 -4.29 66.40 33.54
CA LYS A 313 -3.72 67.58 34.26
C LYS A 313 -3.36 67.13 35.68
N SER A 314 -2.08 66.98 36.04
CA SER A 314 -1.05 68.00 36.37
C SER A 314 -1.22 68.66 37.75
N SER A 315 -0.41 68.20 38.71
CA SER A 315 0.25 68.90 39.82
C SER A 315 1.41 67.96 40.20
N PHE A 316 2.71 68.27 40.19
CA PHE A 316 3.49 69.50 40.33
C PHE A 316 4.56 69.61 39.24
#